data_AF-A0A830CXM2-F1
#
_entry.id   AF-A0A830CXM2-F1
#
_cell.length_a   1.000
_cell.length_b   1.000
_cell.length_c   1.000
_cell.angle_alpha   90.00
_cell.angle_beta   90.00
_cell.angle_gamma   90.00
#
_symmetry.space_group_name_H-M   'P 1'
#
loop_
_entity.id
_entity.type
_entity.pdbx_description
1 polymer ?
#
loop_
_entity_poly.entity_id
_entity_poly.type
_entity_poly.pdbx_seq_one_letter_code
_entity_poly.pdbx_strand_id
1 'polypeptide(L)'
;MPSLEHFALRYCSLQPNLKTPCNSLKTLKLSKVKGPPGSLECILSACVSLCSLTIKMCEFPSKLCFRGPNLQLKCITIHDCDGLEEIEFYASNLMTLEFYSINMVKFIFDYVPKLESIYLSAMVEEVMHFVCRRLGKDVPHLKTLVLDLIEDFFELPTPGGVSYGAAMRYSWTDEEKDVVRHSHLKKVELSGFGGTENESGTQWIWWD
;
A
#
# COMPACT_ATOMS: atom_id res chain seq x y z
N MET A 1 10.10 -12.68 -26.47
CA MET A 1 11.08 -11.63 -26.10
C MET A 1 12.03 -12.20 -25.06
N PRO A 2 13.17 -12.82 -25.43
CA PRO A 2 13.90 -13.69 -24.52
C PRO A 2 14.84 -12.99 -23.51
N SER A 3 15.00 -11.66 -23.54
CA SER A 3 15.92 -10.94 -22.65
C SER A 3 15.32 -9.74 -21.91
N LEU A 4 14.01 -9.49 -22.04
CA LEU A 4 13.40 -8.31 -21.44
C LEU A 4 13.18 -8.56 -19.94
N GLU A 5 13.98 -7.91 -19.10
CA GLU A 5 13.88 -8.02 -17.64
C GLU A 5 13.04 -6.92 -17.00
N HIS A 6 12.96 -5.75 -17.64
CA HIS A 6 12.22 -4.60 -17.14
C HIS A 6 11.29 -4.10 -18.22
N PHE A 7 10.02 -3.92 -17.87
CA PHE A 7 9.01 -3.43 -18.80
C PHE A 7 8.10 -2.42 -18.12
N ALA A 8 7.75 -1.37 -18.85
CA ALA A 8 6.87 -0.32 -18.37
C ALA A 8 5.80 -0.03 -19.42
N LEU A 9 4.55 -0.11 -19.00
CA LEU A 9 3.38 0.25 -19.79
C LEU A 9 2.77 1.52 -19.24
N ARG A 10 2.43 2.45 -20.14
CA ARG A 10 1.80 3.71 -19.78
C ARG A 10 0.64 4.02 -20.73
N TYR A 11 -0.45 4.56 -20.20
CA TYR A 11 -1.58 5.07 -21.00
C TYR A 11 -2.13 4.04 -22.00
N CYS A 12 -2.29 2.78 -21.56
CA CYS A 12 -2.77 1.70 -22.42
C CYS A 12 -3.86 0.86 -21.75
N SER A 13 -4.54 0.05 -22.56
CA SER A 13 -5.52 -0.93 -22.06
C SER A 13 -4.93 -2.32 -22.08
N LEU A 14 -4.96 -3.01 -20.95
CA LEU A 14 -4.63 -4.42 -20.86
C LEU A 14 -5.80 -5.26 -21.36
N GLN A 15 -5.46 -6.31 -22.07
CA GLN A 15 -6.39 -7.38 -22.39
C GLN A 15 -5.90 -8.66 -21.70
N PRO A 16 -6.79 -9.49 -21.14
CA PRO A 16 -6.44 -10.74 -20.47
C PRO A 16 -6.14 -11.85 -21.50
N ASN A 17 -5.21 -11.57 -22.42
CA ASN A 17 -4.89 -12.41 -23.57
C ASN A 17 -3.37 -12.59 -23.74
N LEU A 18 -2.60 -12.52 -22.64
CA LEU A 18 -1.15 -12.73 -22.72
C LEU A 18 -0.87 -14.22 -22.95
N LYS A 19 -0.74 -14.61 -24.23
CA LYS A 19 -0.55 -16.01 -24.65
C LYS A 19 0.90 -16.48 -24.58
N THR A 20 1.85 -15.54 -24.56
CA THR A 20 3.28 -15.84 -24.59
C THR A 20 3.89 -15.68 -23.20
N PRO A 21 4.55 -16.71 -22.65
CA PRO A 21 5.28 -16.61 -21.40
C PRO A 21 6.40 -15.55 -21.48
N CYS A 22 6.51 -14.74 -20.43
CA CYS A 22 7.51 -13.68 -20.28
C CYS A 22 8.45 -14.01 -19.12
N ASN A 23 9.10 -15.16 -19.20
CA ASN A 23 9.87 -15.75 -18.08
C ASN A 23 11.15 -14.98 -17.73
N SER A 24 11.60 -14.04 -18.56
CA SER A 24 12.74 -13.17 -18.24
C SER A 24 12.33 -11.94 -17.42
N LEU A 25 11.04 -11.59 -17.40
CA LEU A 25 10.58 -10.32 -16.85
C LEU A 25 10.64 -10.35 -15.33
N LYS A 26 11.46 -9.46 -14.75
CA LYS A 26 11.68 -9.30 -13.31
C LYS A 26 10.95 -8.10 -12.75
N THR A 27 10.77 -7.04 -13.54
CA THR A 27 10.10 -5.80 -13.11
C THR A 27 9.05 -5.38 -14.12
N LEU A 28 7.85 -5.10 -13.63
CA LEU A 28 6.75 -4.54 -14.40
C LEU A 28 6.25 -3.27 -13.75
N LYS A 29 6.14 -2.19 -14.54
CA LYS A 29 5.52 -0.94 -14.12
C LYS A 29 4.31 -0.65 -14.99
N LEU A 30 3.15 -0.49 -14.37
CA LEU A 30 1.91 -0.10 -15.01
C LEU A 30 1.57 1.31 -14.54
N SER A 31 1.37 2.25 -15.46
CA SER A 31 0.94 3.60 -15.10
C SER A 31 -0.18 4.11 -15.99
N LYS A 32 -1.30 4.55 -15.40
CA LYS A 32 -2.48 5.00 -16.18
C LYS A 32 -2.94 3.93 -17.18
N VAL A 33 -2.93 2.69 -16.72
CA VAL A 33 -3.34 1.52 -17.48
C VAL A 33 -4.73 1.12 -17.05
N LYS A 34 -5.58 0.75 -18.01
CA LYS A 34 -6.94 0.25 -17.75
C LYS A 34 -6.99 -1.24 -18.02
N GLY A 35 -7.73 -2.02 -17.24
CA GLY A 35 -7.86 -3.45 -17.50
C GLY A 35 -9.14 -4.06 -16.94
N PRO A 36 -9.83 -4.94 -17.68
CA PRO A 36 -10.94 -5.70 -17.13
C PRO A 36 -10.46 -6.69 -16.04
N PRO A 37 -11.39 -7.27 -15.25
CA PRO A 37 -11.07 -8.35 -14.31
C PRO A 37 -10.26 -9.48 -14.97
N GLY A 38 -9.30 -10.04 -14.24
CA GLY A 38 -8.42 -11.09 -14.75
C GLY A 38 -7.20 -10.61 -15.52
N SER A 39 -7.10 -9.32 -15.85
CA SER A 39 -5.96 -8.79 -16.62
C SER A 39 -4.64 -8.89 -15.87
N LEU A 40 -4.65 -8.60 -14.57
CA LEU A 40 -3.45 -8.65 -13.76
C LEU A 40 -3.03 -10.10 -13.51
N GLU A 41 -3.98 -10.98 -13.21
CA GLU A 41 -3.80 -12.41 -13.00
C GLU A 41 -3.26 -13.10 -14.26
N CYS A 42 -3.71 -12.67 -15.44
CA CYS A 42 -3.15 -13.11 -16.72
C CYS A 42 -1.67 -12.73 -16.86
N ILE A 43 -1.28 -11.52 -16.42
CA ILE A 43 0.13 -11.11 -16.43
C ILE A 43 0.94 -11.91 -15.41
N LEU A 44 0.44 -12.04 -14.18
CA LEU A 44 1.14 -12.75 -13.10
C LEU A 44 1.35 -14.24 -13.44
N SER A 45 0.38 -14.87 -14.11
CA SER A 45 0.52 -16.26 -14.56
C SER A 45 1.51 -16.43 -15.72
N ALA A 46 1.61 -15.44 -16.62
CA ALA A 46 2.52 -15.49 -17.75
C ALA A 46 3.96 -15.03 -17.42
N CYS A 47 4.15 -14.26 -16.35
CA CYS A 47 5.43 -13.67 -15.95
C CYS A 47 5.93 -14.29 -14.62
N VAL A 48 6.23 -15.59 -14.62
CA VAL A 48 6.54 -16.34 -13.39
C VAL A 48 7.79 -15.86 -12.64
N SER A 49 8.73 -15.20 -13.34
CA SER A 49 9.95 -14.63 -12.74
C SER A 49 9.79 -13.19 -12.24
N LEU A 50 8.57 -12.66 -12.27
CA LEU A 50 8.29 -11.28 -11.88
C LEU A 50 8.54 -11.10 -10.37
N CYS A 51 9.51 -10.27 -10.04
CA CYS A 51 9.94 -9.98 -8.67
C CYS A 51 9.38 -8.66 -8.14
N SER A 52 9.15 -7.68 -9.02
CA SER A 52 8.69 -6.34 -8.63
C SER A 52 7.58 -5.86 -9.55
N LEU A 53 6.50 -5.38 -8.94
CA LEU A 53 5.35 -4.85 -9.64
C LEU A 53 4.97 -3.48 -9.07
N THR A 54 4.93 -2.48 -9.94
CA THR A 54 4.41 -1.15 -9.63
C THR A 54 3.14 -0.89 -10.41
N ILE A 55 2.07 -0.49 -9.73
CA ILE A 55 0.78 -0.10 -10.32
C ILE A 55 0.51 1.35 -9.89
N LYS A 56 0.35 2.27 -10.85
CA LYS A 56 0.19 3.69 -10.56
C LYS A 56 -0.94 4.31 -11.37
N MET A 57 -1.93 4.90 -10.73
CA MET A 57 -3.04 5.58 -11.41
C MET A 57 -3.76 4.66 -12.40
N CYS A 58 -3.85 3.37 -12.10
CA CYS A 58 -4.47 2.40 -12.99
C CYS A 58 -5.95 2.23 -12.65
N GLU A 59 -6.77 2.01 -13.68
CA GLU A 59 -8.19 1.72 -13.55
C GLU A 59 -8.38 0.21 -13.70
N PHE A 60 -8.38 -0.47 -12.57
CA PHE A 60 -8.69 -1.90 -12.45
C PHE A 60 -10.04 -2.09 -11.77
N PRO A 61 -10.59 -3.31 -11.71
CA PRO A 61 -11.78 -3.56 -10.91
C PRO A 61 -11.56 -3.19 -9.44
N SER A 62 -12.65 -3.03 -8.70
CA SER A 62 -12.61 -2.66 -7.28
C SER A 62 -11.88 -3.66 -6.39
N LYS A 63 -11.60 -4.88 -6.90
CA LYS A 63 -10.79 -5.88 -6.23
C LYS A 63 -9.58 -6.27 -7.08
N LEU A 64 -8.39 -6.21 -6.46
CA LEU A 64 -7.16 -6.79 -7.01
C LEU A 64 -6.76 -8.06 -6.25
N CYS A 65 -6.38 -9.11 -6.99
CA CYS A 65 -5.90 -10.36 -6.41
C CYS A 65 -4.47 -10.67 -6.89
N PHE A 66 -3.53 -10.71 -5.95
CA PHE A 66 -2.16 -11.13 -6.20
C PHE A 66 -2.01 -12.61 -5.88
N ARG A 67 -2.43 -13.45 -6.84
CA ARG A 67 -2.39 -14.91 -6.71
C ARG A 67 -1.87 -15.55 -7.99
N GLY A 68 -1.10 -16.62 -7.83
CA GLY A 68 -0.61 -17.41 -8.96
C GLY A 68 0.31 -18.54 -8.52
N PRO A 69 0.47 -19.59 -9.34
CA PRO A 69 1.42 -20.65 -9.06
C PRO A 69 2.85 -20.09 -9.07
N ASN A 70 3.62 -20.37 -8.02
CA ASN A 70 5.06 -20.03 -7.92
C ASN A 70 5.41 -18.54 -8.07
N LEU A 71 4.50 -17.64 -7.68
CA LEU A 71 4.71 -16.19 -7.72
C LEU A 71 6.03 -15.79 -7.03
N GLN A 72 6.95 -15.19 -7.78
CA GLN A 72 8.24 -14.70 -7.28
C GLN A 72 8.20 -13.25 -6.82
N LEU A 73 7.01 -12.64 -6.75
CA LEU A 73 6.84 -11.24 -6.35
C LEU A 73 7.38 -11.03 -4.93
N LYS A 74 8.35 -10.13 -4.83
CA LYS A 74 8.99 -9.68 -3.59
C LYS A 74 8.55 -8.29 -3.20
N CYS A 75 8.28 -7.42 -4.18
CA CYS A 75 7.91 -6.03 -3.95
C CYS A 75 6.65 -5.69 -4.75
N ILE A 76 5.63 -5.16 -4.07
CA ILE A 76 4.44 -4.61 -4.70
C ILE A 76 4.31 -3.15 -4.26
N THR A 77 4.12 -2.28 -5.24
CA THR A 77 3.92 -0.85 -5.03
C THR A 77 2.64 -0.42 -5.74
N ILE A 78 1.70 0.19 -5.02
CA ILE A 78 0.41 0.63 -5.56
C ILE A 78 0.19 2.10 -5.22
N HIS A 79 -0.11 2.90 -6.24
CA HIS A 79 -0.33 4.34 -6.11
C HIS A 79 -1.64 4.75 -6.76
N ASP A 80 -2.50 5.46 -6.02
CA ASP A 80 -3.65 6.24 -6.50
C ASP A 80 -4.49 5.53 -7.57
N CYS A 81 -4.95 4.31 -7.30
CA CYS A 81 -5.79 3.56 -8.25
C CYS A 81 -7.27 3.85 -7.99
N ASP A 82 -7.91 4.59 -8.90
CA ASP A 82 -9.29 5.00 -8.78
C ASP A 82 -10.26 3.80 -8.75
N GLY A 83 -11.23 3.85 -7.84
CA GLY A 83 -12.27 2.83 -7.70
C GLY A 83 -11.81 1.51 -7.07
N LEU A 84 -10.56 1.43 -6.61
CA LEU A 84 -10.04 0.26 -5.88
C LEU A 84 -10.57 0.26 -4.44
N GLU A 85 -11.14 -0.85 -4.00
CA GLU A 85 -11.76 -1.02 -2.67
C GLU A 85 -11.08 -2.13 -1.86
N GLU A 86 -10.61 -3.19 -2.51
CA GLU A 86 -10.03 -4.37 -1.86
C GLU A 86 -8.78 -4.89 -2.59
N ILE A 87 -7.80 -5.33 -1.81
CA ILE A 87 -6.59 -5.99 -2.32
C ILE A 87 -6.30 -7.26 -1.52
N GLU A 88 -6.23 -8.37 -2.24
CA GLU A 88 -5.96 -9.70 -1.70
C GLU A 88 -4.54 -10.17 -2.06
N PHE A 89 -3.80 -10.64 -1.06
CA PHE A 89 -2.43 -11.11 -1.20
C PHE A 89 -2.30 -12.61 -0.89
N TYR A 90 -2.02 -13.39 -1.95
CA TYR A 90 -1.55 -14.77 -1.86
C TYR A 90 -0.18 -14.88 -2.53
N ALA A 91 0.84 -14.35 -1.85
CA ALA A 91 2.16 -14.12 -2.41
C ALA A 91 3.25 -14.55 -1.41
N SER A 92 3.67 -15.81 -1.51
CA SER A 92 4.56 -16.44 -0.52
C SER A 92 5.97 -15.84 -0.41
N ASN A 93 6.40 -15.10 -1.44
CA ASN A 93 7.70 -14.44 -1.51
C ASN A 93 7.63 -12.93 -1.30
N LEU A 94 6.44 -12.37 -1.06
CA LEU A 94 6.27 -10.94 -0.85
C LEU A 94 7.00 -10.51 0.42
N MET A 95 7.89 -9.53 0.29
CA MET A 95 8.72 -8.99 1.38
C MET A 95 8.34 -7.56 1.71
N THR A 96 7.98 -6.79 0.69
CA THR A 96 7.67 -5.37 0.81
C THR A 96 6.35 -5.05 0.11
N LEU A 97 5.46 -4.37 0.83
CA LEU A 97 4.26 -3.74 0.30
C LEU A 97 4.39 -2.23 0.50
N GLU A 98 4.16 -1.47 -0.56
CA GLU A 98 4.04 -0.02 -0.49
C GLU A 98 2.70 0.40 -1.09
N PHE A 99 1.95 1.20 -0.34
CA PHE A 99 0.65 1.68 -0.74
C PHE A 99 0.54 3.18 -0.50
N TYR A 100 0.12 3.90 -1.53
CA TYR A 100 -0.01 5.35 -1.53
C TYR A 100 -1.37 5.71 -2.13
N SER A 101 -2.23 6.32 -1.33
CA SER A 101 -3.56 6.75 -1.75
C SER A 101 -4.13 7.64 -0.66
N ILE A 102 -4.94 8.63 -0.99
CA ILE A 102 -5.66 9.43 0.02
C ILE A 102 -6.52 8.51 0.91
N ASN A 103 -7.24 7.58 0.28
CA ASN A 103 -8.12 6.64 0.97
C ASN A 103 -7.47 5.26 1.10
N MET A 104 -7.61 4.62 2.27
CA MET A 104 -7.22 3.23 2.45
C MET A 104 -8.17 2.30 1.70
N VAL A 105 -7.62 1.13 1.35
CA VAL A 105 -8.37 0.01 0.81
C VAL A 105 -8.34 -1.13 1.80
N LYS A 106 -9.30 -2.05 1.68
CA LYS A 106 -9.32 -3.25 2.50
C LYS A 106 -8.21 -4.18 2.03
N PHE A 107 -7.18 -4.37 2.87
CA PHE A 107 -6.19 -5.42 2.65
C PHE A 107 -6.67 -6.78 3.17
N ILE A 108 -6.40 -7.84 2.43
CA ILE A 108 -6.60 -9.23 2.83
C ILE A 108 -5.27 -9.96 2.64
N PHE A 109 -4.66 -10.37 3.76
CA PHE A 109 -3.37 -11.06 3.78
C PHE A 109 -3.58 -12.57 3.94
N ASP A 110 -3.98 -13.25 2.87
CA ASP A 110 -4.29 -14.69 2.92
C ASP A 110 -3.06 -15.56 3.13
N TYR A 111 -1.97 -15.31 2.39
CA TYR A 111 -0.71 -16.06 2.55
C TYR A 111 0.51 -15.23 2.14
N VAL A 112 1.11 -14.56 3.13
CA VAL A 112 2.29 -13.69 2.97
C VAL A 112 3.35 -13.90 4.07
N PRO A 113 3.84 -15.14 4.27
CA PRO A 113 4.70 -15.48 5.41
C PRO A 113 6.05 -14.74 5.48
N LYS A 114 6.48 -14.09 4.38
CA LYS A 114 7.75 -13.35 4.30
C LYS A 114 7.59 -11.84 4.28
N LEU A 115 6.37 -11.32 4.46
CA LEU A 115 6.13 -9.88 4.44
C LEU A 115 6.74 -9.25 5.69
N GLU A 116 7.78 -8.46 5.48
CA GLU A 116 8.58 -7.87 6.56
C GLU A 116 8.44 -6.35 6.63
N SER A 117 8.09 -5.70 5.52
CA SER A 117 8.01 -4.25 5.43
C SER A 117 6.70 -3.81 4.78
N ILE A 118 6.00 -2.88 5.44
CA ILE A 118 4.83 -2.19 4.89
C ILE A 118 5.09 -0.69 4.95
N TYR A 119 4.88 0.00 3.83
CA TYR A 119 4.81 1.44 3.75
C TYR A 119 3.39 1.86 3.39
N LEU A 120 2.78 2.73 4.18
CA LEU A 120 1.45 3.29 3.93
C LEU A 120 1.54 4.81 3.87
N SER A 121 1.00 5.42 2.82
CA SER A 121 0.71 6.84 2.76
C SER A 121 -0.76 7.04 2.46
N ALA A 122 -1.50 7.54 3.45
CA ALA A 122 -2.94 7.80 3.37
C ALA A 122 -3.40 8.71 4.52
N MET A 123 -4.68 9.08 4.51
CA MET A 123 -5.30 9.85 5.58
C MET A 123 -5.15 9.14 6.93
N VAL A 124 -4.83 9.92 7.96
CA VAL A 124 -4.48 9.41 9.29
C VAL A 124 -5.56 8.54 9.92
N GLU A 125 -6.84 8.91 9.83
CA GLU A 125 -7.95 8.14 10.42
C GLU A 125 -8.06 6.74 9.81
N GLU A 126 -7.94 6.66 8.49
CA GLU A 126 -8.02 5.43 7.70
C GLU A 126 -6.84 4.49 8.01
N VAL A 127 -5.63 5.04 8.08
CA VAL A 127 -4.41 4.27 8.39
C VAL A 127 -4.48 3.71 9.81
N MET A 128 -4.86 4.54 10.77
CA MET A 128 -4.86 4.13 12.19
C MET A 128 -5.90 3.05 12.48
N HIS A 129 -7.08 3.11 11.85
CA HIS A 129 -8.07 2.04 11.99
C HIS A 129 -7.53 0.69 11.52
N PHE A 130 -6.79 0.66 10.40
CA PHE A 130 -6.13 -0.56 9.92
C PHE A 130 -5.01 -1.02 10.86
N VAL A 131 -4.13 -0.11 11.27
CA VAL A 131 -2.96 -0.43 12.12
C VAL A 131 -3.39 -0.99 13.47
N CYS A 132 -4.33 -0.34 14.16
CA CYS A 132 -4.75 -0.72 15.52
C CYS A 132 -5.56 -2.03 15.56
N ARG A 133 -6.39 -2.31 14.54
CA ARG A 133 -7.34 -3.43 14.58
C ARG A 133 -6.92 -4.66 13.79
N ARG A 134 -6.12 -4.50 12.73
CA ARG A 134 -5.88 -5.56 11.75
C ARG A 134 -4.44 -5.96 11.62
N LEU A 135 -3.50 -5.02 11.67
CA LEU A 135 -2.09 -5.27 11.37
C LEU A 135 -1.49 -6.43 12.20
N GLY A 136 -1.67 -6.38 13.53
CA GLY A 136 -1.13 -7.41 14.43
C GLY A 136 -1.70 -8.82 14.21
N LYS A 137 -2.95 -8.91 13.73
CA LYS A 137 -3.62 -10.19 13.44
C LYS A 137 -3.26 -10.71 12.05
N ASP A 138 -3.24 -9.83 11.06
CA ASP A 138 -3.15 -10.21 9.66
C ASP A 138 -1.69 -10.42 9.20
N VAL A 139 -0.74 -9.69 9.79
CA VAL A 139 0.69 -9.77 9.41
C VAL A 139 1.61 -9.83 10.64
N PRO A 140 1.43 -10.80 11.56
CA PRO A 140 2.08 -10.82 12.89
C PRO A 140 3.62 -10.85 12.88
N HIS A 141 4.24 -11.14 11.73
CA HIS A 141 5.69 -11.23 11.56
C HIS A 141 6.32 -9.95 10.98
N LEU A 142 5.52 -8.90 10.76
CA LEU A 142 6.01 -7.64 10.21
C LEU A 142 7.11 -7.04 11.08
N LYS A 143 8.21 -6.61 10.46
CA LYS A 143 9.37 -6.03 11.14
C LYS A 143 9.41 -4.51 11.03
N THR A 144 8.99 -3.97 9.91
CA THR A 144 9.04 -2.55 9.59
C THR A 144 7.68 -2.06 9.14
N LEU A 145 7.20 -1.01 9.79
CA LEU A 145 6.04 -0.24 9.36
C LEU A 145 6.47 1.20 9.18
N VAL A 146 6.20 1.77 8.00
CA VAL A 146 6.40 3.18 7.72
C VAL A 146 5.05 3.78 7.37
N LEU A 147 4.67 4.82 8.11
CA LEU A 147 3.43 5.55 7.90
C LEU A 147 3.76 6.99 7.52
N ASP A 148 3.26 7.41 6.37
CA ASP A 148 3.37 8.77 5.85
C ASP A 148 1.97 9.38 5.81
N LEU A 149 1.59 9.97 6.92
CA LEU A 149 0.22 10.34 7.23
C LEU A 149 -0.13 11.65 6.54
N ILE A 150 -1.23 11.65 5.80
CA ILE A 150 -1.78 12.86 5.19
C ILE A 150 -2.73 13.49 6.22
N GLU A 151 -2.48 14.74 6.60
CA GLU A 151 -3.35 15.50 7.50
C GLU A 151 -4.48 16.17 6.72
N ASP A 152 -5.68 16.15 7.29
CA ASP A 152 -6.78 17.01 6.83
C ASP A 152 -6.48 18.46 7.24
N PHE A 153 -6.15 19.30 6.26
CA PHE A 153 -6.11 20.74 6.46
C PHE A 153 -7.54 21.27 6.42
N PHE A 154 -8.08 21.66 7.57
CA PHE A 154 -9.33 22.41 7.62
C PHE A 154 -9.06 23.91 7.43
N GLU A 155 -9.90 24.58 6.64
CA GLU A 155 -9.94 26.03 6.59
C GLU A 155 -10.53 26.57 7.91
N LEU A 156 -9.69 27.22 8.71
CA LEU A 156 -10.17 27.95 9.89
C LEU A 156 -10.55 29.37 9.47
N PRO A 157 -11.82 29.79 9.64
CA PRO A 157 -12.19 31.17 9.43
C PRO A 157 -11.54 32.03 10.51
N THR A 158 -10.62 32.92 10.11
CA THR A 158 -10.01 33.91 11.02
C THR A 158 -10.50 35.31 10.67
N PRO A 159 -10.58 36.24 11.64
CA PRO A 159 -10.92 37.64 11.35
C PRO A 159 -9.78 38.27 10.52
N GLY A 160 -9.93 38.29 9.20
CA GLY A 160 -8.96 38.86 8.26
C GLY A 160 -8.48 37.93 7.13
N GLY A 161 -8.89 36.65 7.11
CA GLY A 161 -8.51 35.71 6.04
C GLY A 161 -8.73 34.24 6.41
N VAL A 162 -8.25 33.35 5.54
CA VAL A 162 -8.24 31.90 5.77
C VAL A 162 -6.89 31.51 6.35
N SER A 163 -6.91 30.80 7.49
CA SER A 163 -5.73 30.12 8.04
C SER A 163 -5.91 28.63 7.90
N TYR A 164 -4.89 27.90 7.46
CA TYR A 164 -4.87 26.44 7.54
C TYR A 164 -4.38 26.03 8.93
N GLY A 165 -5.14 25.22 9.63
CA GLY A 165 -4.75 24.67 10.94
C GLY A 165 -4.79 23.15 10.92
N ALA A 166 -3.74 22.50 11.44
CA ALA A 166 -3.75 21.08 11.74
C ALA A 166 -4.46 20.86 13.08
N ALA A 167 -5.63 20.23 13.08
CA ALA A 167 -6.34 19.90 14.31
C ALA A 167 -5.91 18.51 14.81
N MET A 168 -4.91 18.45 15.68
CA MET A 168 -4.61 17.22 16.43
C MET A 168 -5.43 17.18 17.73
N ARG A 169 -6.47 16.34 17.78
CA ARG A 169 -7.01 15.77 19.02
C ARG A 169 -7.34 14.30 18.82
N TYR A 170 -6.29 13.46 18.79
CA TYR A 170 -6.48 12.04 19.05
C TYR A 170 -6.60 11.84 20.56
N SER A 171 -7.83 11.80 21.06
CA SER A 171 -8.11 11.13 22.33
C SER A 171 -8.42 9.67 22.01
N TRP A 172 -7.51 8.77 22.38
CA TRP A 172 -7.80 7.33 22.41
C TRP A 172 -9.14 7.12 23.10
N THR A 173 -10.12 6.62 22.37
CA THR A 173 -11.40 6.24 22.97
C THR A 173 -11.18 4.94 23.74
N ASP A 174 -11.91 4.73 24.83
CA ASP A 174 -11.74 3.53 25.68
C ASP A 174 -11.99 2.20 24.92
N GLU A 175 -12.64 2.25 23.74
CA GLU A 175 -12.83 1.11 22.82
C GLU A 175 -11.57 0.76 22.00
N GLU A 176 -10.60 1.67 21.91
CA GLU A 176 -9.31 1.46 21.25
C GLU A 176 -8.25 0.89 22.21
N LYS A 177 -8.65 0.49 23.42
CA LYS A 177 -7.75 -0.16 24.40
C LYS A 177 -7.40 -1.61 24.05
N ASP A 178 -8.14 -2.22 23.14
CA ASP A 178 -7.83 -3.55 22.57
C ASP A 178 -6.90 -3.47 21.35
N VAL A 179 -5.93 -2.53 21.37
CA VAL A 179 -4.85 -2.51 20.38
C VAL A 179 -4.05 -3.80 20.53
N VAL A 180 -4.10 -4.64 19.50
CA VAL A 180 -3.30 -5.86 19.42
C VAL A 180 -1.83 -5.45 19.31
N ARG A 181 -1.09 -5.61 20.41
CA ARG A 181 0.35 -5.36 20.44
C ARG A 181 1.05 -6.18 19.35
N HIS A 182 1.73 -5.51 18.42
CA HIS A 182 2.46 -6.16 17.34
C HIS A 182 3.85 -6.62 17.81
N SER A 183 3.94 -7.82 18.37
CA SER A 183 5.14 -8.32 19.08
C SER A 183 6.43 -8.42 18.26
N HIS A 184 6.35 -8.50 16.93
CA HIS A 184 7.54 -8.59 16.05
C HIS A 184 7.94 -7.27 15.39
N LEU A 185 7.19 -6.19 15.62
CA LEU A 185 7.45 -4.90 14.98
C LEU A 185 8.70 -4.28 15.60
N LYS A 186 9.76 -4.12 14.82
CA LYS A 186 11.05 -3.60 15.29
C LYS A 186 11.20 -2.11 15.04
N LYS A 187 10.48 -1.59 14.04
CA LYS A 187 10.62 -0.22 13.59
C LYS A 187 9.26 0.31 13.14
N VAL A 188 8.89 1.45 13.71
CA VAL A 188 7.77 2.28 13.25
C VAL A 188 8.34 3.65 12.93
N GLU A 189 8.16 4.08 11.68
CA GLU A 189 8.48 5.44 11.25
C GLU A 189 7.19 6.17 10.93
N LEU A 190 7.03 7.36 11.50
CA LEU A 190 5.90 8.25 11.24
C LEU A 190 6.43 9.53 10.59
N SER A 191 5.88 9.89 9.43
CA SER A 191 6.11 11.15 8.73
C SER A 191 4.78 11.78 8.32
N GLY A 192 4.80 13.05 7.90
CA GLY A 192 3.62 13.74 7.37
C GLY A 192 2.95 14.78 8.29
N PHE A 193 3.46 14.98 9.51
CA PHE A 193 2.93 16.00 10.42
C PHE A 193 3.36 17.42 10.00
N GLY A 194 2.38 18.26 9.65
CA GLY A 194 2.59 19.65 9.24
C GLY A 194 2.49 20.61 10.42
N GLY A 195 3.51 20.68 11.27
CA GLY A 195 3.63 21.73 12.29
C GLY A 195 4.01 23.08 11.67
N THR A 196 3.34 24.16 12.08
CA THR A 196 3.71 25.53 11.67
C THR A 196 5.14 25.84 12.11
N GLU A 197 5.97 26.22 11.12
CA GLU A 197 7.34 26.74 11.18
C GLU A 197 8.18 26.35 12.42
N ASN A 198 9.00 25.30 12.25
CA ASN A 198 10.34 25.04 12.82
C ASN A 198 10.57 23.62 13.37
N GLU A 199 9.59 22.73 13.30
CA GLU A 199 9.77 21.35 13.75
C GLU A 199 9.24 20.36 12.71
N SER A 200 10.09 19.98 11.75
CA SER A 200 9.93 18.71 11.04
C SER A 200 10.25 17.58 12.03
N GLY A 201 9.32 17.33 12.95
CA GLY A 201 9.45 16.33 14.01
C GLY A 201 9.11 14.95 13.48
N THR A 202 10.12 14.12 13.22
CA THR A 202 9.91 12.67 13.20
C THR A 202 9.55 12.25 14.63
N GLN A 203 8.28 11.93 14.87
CA GLN A 203 7.84 11.45 16.18
C GLN A 203 7.95 9.93 16.22
N TRP A 204 8.84 9.44 17.08
CA TRP A 204 8.99 8.01 17.35
C TRP A 204 7.97 7.61 18.42
N ILE A 205 6.93 6.88 18.05
CA ILE A 205 6.09 6.20 19.03
C ILE A 205 6.79 4.90 19.42
N TRP A 206 7.35 4.88 20.63
CA TRP A 206 7.87 3.67 21.26
C TRP A 206 6.67 2.85 21.76
N TRP A 207 6.56 1.62 21.28
CA TRP A 207 5.58 0.66 21.75
C TRP A 207 6.27 -0.24 22.78
N ASP A 208 6.08 0.04 24.08
CA ASP A 208 6.55 -0.80 25.20
C ASP A 208 5.59 -1.95 25.52
#